data_AF-C7MLB5-F1
#
_entry.id   AF-C7MLB5-F1
#
_cell.length_a   1.000
_cell.length_b   1.000
_cell.length_c   1.000
_cell.angle_alpha   90.00
_cell.angle_beta   90.00
_cell.angle_gamma   90.00
#
_symmetry.space_group_name_H-M   'P 1'
#
loop_
_entity.id
_entity.type
_entity.pdbx_description
1 polymer ?
#
loop_
_entity_poly.entity_id
_entity_poly.type
_entity_poly.pdbx_seq_one_letter_code
_entity_poly.pdbx_strand_id
1 'polypeptide(L)'
;MKYTSRGLRQRGAKDQWEATLSHTDPVTGESVRSYHTISAKTRKQAERKRDKLILDLERKSGTAGSSMTVREFMDMFLDYKEKSGTIEPATVRGYRAEARQICRWLGDVRLGDLSILQVNGWMHDMAEAGYAPKSDAKPFRLLKQALKYAMAIDILEDGWCHGKDAIDFIATDEDGELVFVSCEVNANTGEGIPDEHPDRRAFERMAVAYLSESDMESTVVCFDIVSVLIVGESRALLRHHVNALNPLG
;
A
#
# COMPACT_ATOMS: atom_id res chain seq x y z
N MET A 1 -12.17 -11.28 7.36
CA MET A 1 -12.59 -12.57 6.79
C MET A 1 -12.56 -12.50 5.27
N LYS A 2 -12.55 -13.64 4.56
CA LYS A 2 -12.70 -13.69 3.09
C LYS A 2 -14.18 -13.69 2.69
N TYR A 3 -14.59 -12.77 1.81
CA TYR A 3 -15.97 -12.65 1.36
C TYR A 3 -16.13 -13.22 -0.05
N THR A 4 -17.26 -13.89 -0.29
CA THR A 4 -17.61 -14.47 -1.60
C THR A 4 -18.93 -13.90 -2.08
N SER A 5 -18.97 -13.40 -3.32
CA SER A 5 -20.21 -12.98 -3.97
C SER A 5 -21.14 -14.16 -4.20
N ARG A 6 -22.39 -14.06 -3.76
CA ARG A 6 -23.45 -15.07 -3.96
C ARG A 6 -24.55 -14.60 -4.91
N GLY A 7 -24.68 -13.29 -5.09
CA GLY A 7 -25.67 -12.74 -6.00
C GLY A 7 -25.62 -11.23 -6.03
N LEU A 8 -26.08 -10.67 -7.14
CA LEU A 8 -26.27 -9.24 -7.31
C LEU A 8 -27.59 -9.06 -8.07
N ARG A 9 -28.56 -8.39 -7.45
CA ARG A 9 -29.89 -8.18 -8.04
C ARG A 9 -30.31 -6.74 -7.92
N GLN A 10 -31.05 -6.24 -8.90
CA GLN A 10 -31.65 -4.92 -8.83
C GLN A 10 -32.85 -4.97 -7.88
N ARG A 11 -32.94 -4.04 -6.92
CA ARG A 11 -33.98 -4.01 -5.89
C ARG A 11 -34.48 -2.58 -5.69
N GLY A 12 -35.77 -2.35 -5.94
CA GLY A 12 -36.40 -1.03 -5.75
C GLY A 12 -36.21 -0.12 -6.97
N ALA A 13 -35.71 1.10 -6.74
CA ALA A 13 -35.48 2.10 -7.78
C ALA A 13 -34.46 1.60 -8.84
N LYS A 14 -34.50 2.20 -10.04
CA LYS A 14 -33.70 1.77 -11.21
C LYS A 14 -32.19 1.73 -10.94
N ASP A 15 -31.70 2.47 -9.95
CA ASP A 15 -30.26 2.55 -9.64
C ASP A 15 -29.89 1.83 -8.35
N GLN A 16 -30.78 1.02 -7.76
CA GLN A 16 -30.54 0.33 -6.49
C GLN A 16 -30.33 -1.17 -6.72
N TRP A 17 -29.21 -1.67 -6.22
CA TRP A 17 -28.77 -3.06 -6.32
C TRP A 17 -28.53 -3.62 -4.92
N GLU A 18 -28.80 -4.91 -4.75
CA GLU A 18 -28.50 -5.63 -3.53
C GLU A 18 -27.46 -6.71 -3.84
N ALA A 19 -26.30 -6.59 -3.22
CA ALA A 19 -25.27 -7.61 -3.21
C ALA A 19 -25.51 -8.57 -2.04
N THR A 20 -25.55 -9.86 -2.34
CA THR A 20 -25.53 -10.93 -1.34
C THR A 20 -24.12 -11.48 -1.26
N LEU A 21 -23.48 -11.35 -0.10
CA LEU A 21 -22.13 -11.85 0.16
C LEU A 21 -22.18 -12.93 1.24
N SER A 22 -21.22 -13.85 1.24
CA SER A 22 -21.03 -14.82 2.32
C SER A 22 -19.58 -14.87 2.78
N HIS A 23 -19.35 -15.04 4.07
CA HIS A 23 -18.04 -15.31 4.65
C HIS A 23 -18.11 -16.49 5.62
N THR A 24 -16.96 -17.01 6.04
CA THR A 24 -16.87 -18.04 7.09
C THR A 24 -16.52 -17.34 8.40
N ASP A 25 -17.32 -17.57 9.43
CA ASP A 25 -17.05 -17.08 10.78
C ASP A 25 -15.80 -17.81 11.34
N PRO A 26 -14.75 -17.09 11.74
CA PRO A 26 -13.49 -17.71 12.18
C PRO A 26 -13.57 -18.36 13.57
N VAL A 27 -14.61 -18.07 14.36
CA VAL A 27 -14.81 -18.62 15.71
C VAL A 27 -15.68 -19.87 15.66
N THR A 28 -16.72 -19.86 14.83
CA THR A 28 -17.69 -20.97 14.75
C THR A 28 -17.46 -21.89 13.55
N GLY A 29 -16.75 -21.42 12.52
CA GLY A 29 -16.57 -22.14 11.25
C GLY A 29 -17.81 -22.12 10.34
N GLU A 30 -18.88 -21.45 10.74
CA GLU A 30 -20.13 -21.42 9.98
C GLU A 30 -20.10 -20.40 8.84
N SER A 31 -20.83 -20.69 7.75
CA SER A 31 -20.97 -19.73 6.65
C SER A 31 -22.09 -18.73 6.94
N VAL A 32 -21.72 -17.47 7.13
CA VAL A 32 -22.63 -16.36 7.40
C VAL A 32 -22.90 -15.58 6.12
N ARG A 33 -24.18 -15.27 5.83
CA ARG A 33 -24.60 -14.42 4.71
C ARG A 33 -24.91 -13.00 5.18
N SER A 34 -24.54 -12.02 4.36
CA SER A 34 -24.80 -10.60 4.57
C SER A 34 -25.36 -9.96 3.30
N TYR A 35 -26.21 -8.95 3.47
CA TYR A 35 -26.86 -8.20 2.39
C TYR A 35 -26.41 -6.76 2.42
N HIS A 36 -26.07 -6.22 1.25
CA HIS A 36 -25.53 -4.88 1.12
C HIS A 36 -26.18 -4.13 -0.04
N THR A 37 -26.53 -2.88 0.19
CA THR A 37 -27.17 -2.03 -0.82
C THR A 37 -26.11 -1.24 -1.59
N ILE A 38 -26.19 -1.26 -2.91
CA ILE A 38 -25.25 -0.65 -3.85
C ILE A 38 -26.03 0.24 -4.81
N SER A 39 -25.65 1.52 -4.90
CA SER A 39 -26.23 2.45 -5.87
C SER A 39 -25.42 2.44 -7.18
N ALA A 40 -26.03 2.08 -8.31
CA ALA A 40 -25.39 2.03 -9.63
C ALA A 40 -26.41 2.07 -10.79
N LYS A 41 -26.09 2.79 -11.86
CA LYS A 41 -26.98 2.94 -13.05
C LYS A 41 -26.99 1.72 -13.96
N THR A 42 -25.92 0.92 -13.93
CA THR A 42 -25.76 -0.26 -14.77
C THR A 42 -25.32 -1.46 -13.95
N ARG A 43 -25.62 -2.67 -14.46
CA ARG A 43 -25.18 -3.92 -13.83
C ARG A 43 -23.66 -4.01 -13.69
N LYS A 44 -22.91 -3.60 -14.72
CA LYS A 44 -21.44 -3.61 -14.71
C LYS A 44 -20.85 -2.69 -13.62
N GLN A 45 -21.47 -1.51 -13.42
CA GLN A 45 -21.10 -0.63 -12.31
C GLN A 45 -21.44 -1.25 -10.95
N ALA A 46 -22.59 -1.90 -10.83
CA ALA A 46 -22.97 -2.59 -9.60
C ALA A 46 -22.03 -3.76 -9.27
N GLU A 47 -21.54 -4.49 -10.28
CA GLU A 47 -20.55 -5.57 -10.14
C GLU A 47 -19.21 -5.02 -9.65
N ARG A 48 -18.68 -3.95 -10.27
CA ARG A 48 -17.44 -3.29 -9.81
C ARG A 48 -17.56 -2.78 -8.36
N LYS A 49 -18.68 -2.12 -8.03
CA LYS A 49 -18.94 -1.65 -6.66
C LYS A 49 -19.06 -2.78 -5.66
N ARG A 50 -19.65 -3.91 -6.06
CA ARG A 50 -19.70 -5.12 -5.23
C ARG A 50 -18.29 -5.65 -4.99
N ASP A 51 -17.45 -5.69 -6.00
CA ASP A 51 -16.09 -6.21 -5.88
C ASP A 51 -15.22 -5.29 -5.01
N LYS A 52 -15.37 -3.97 -5.16
CA LYS A 52 -14.78 -2.99 -4.24
C LYS A 52 -15.30 -3.15 -2.80
N LEU A 53 -16.61 -3.35 -2.63
CA LEU A 53 -17.21 -3.62 -1.32
C LEU A 53 -16.67 -4.90 -0.68
N ILE A 54 -16.41 -5.95 -1.47
CA ILE A 54 -15.77 -7.18 -0.99
C ILE A 54 -14.38 -6.84 -0.44
N LEU A 55 -13.56 -6.10 -1.20
CA LEU A 55 -12.23 -5.66 -0.76
C LEU A 55 -12.31 -4.81 0.52
N ASP A 56 -13.23 -3.85 0.59
CA ASP A 56 -13.44 -2.99 1.75
C ASP A 56 -13.86 -3.78 2.99
N LEU A 57 -14.74 -4.78 2.82
CA LEU A 57 -15.17 -5.67 3.89
C LEU A 57 -14.04 -6.59 4.34
N GLU A 58 -13.23 -7.10 3.42
CA GLU A 58 -12.04 -7.91 3.72
C GLU A 58 -10.97 -7.08 4.45
N ARG A 59 -10.79 -5.80 4.07
CA ARG A 59 -9.92 -4.82 4.71
C ARG A 59 -10.39 -4.48 6.12
N LYS A 60 -11.68 -4.15 6.29
CA LYS A 60 -12.31 -3.83 7.59
C LYS A 60 -12.41 -5.02 8.53
N SER A 61 -12.53 -6.23 8.00
CA SER A 61 -12.55 -7.48 8.78
C SER A 61 -11.17 -8.10 8.97
N GLY A 62 -10.10 -7.34 8.71
CA GLY A 62 -8.72 -7.70 9.03
C GLY A 62 -8.21 -8.93 8.28
N THR A 63 -8.68 -9.24 7.07
CA THR A 63 -8.22 -10.46 6.35
C THR A 63 -7.83 -10.21 4.90
N ALA A 64 -7.89 -8.97 4.42
CA ALA A 64 -6.97 -8.50 3.39
C ALA A 64 -5.74 -7.86 4.04
N GLY A 65 -5.16 -8.54 5.03
CA GLY A 65 -3.79 -8.26 5.43
C GLY A 65 -2.86 -8.70 4.30
N SER A 66 -1.88 -7.86 3.95
CA SER A 66 -0.81 -8.29 3.05
C SER A 66 -0.32 -9.69 3.49
N SER A 67 -0.18 -10.62 2.53
CA SER A 67 0.38 -11.95 2.83
C SER A 67 1.81 -11.88 3.38
N MET A 68 2.43 -10.71 3.21
CA MET A 68 3.73 -10.31 3.71
C MET A 68 3.78 -10.28 5.24
N THR A 69 4.81 -10.92 5.78
CA THR A 69 5.18 -10.90 7.18
C THR A 69 5.92 -9.60 7.54
N VAL A 70 5.98 -9.26 8.83
CA VAL A 70 6.78 -8.12 9.30
C VAL A 70 8.24 -8.27 8.89
N ARG A 71 8.79 -9.49 8.85
CA ARG A 71 10.16 -9.72 8.37
C ARG A 71 10.33 -9.31 6.91
N GLU A 72 9.49 -9.85 6.03
CA GLU A 72 9.54 -9.53 4.60
C GLU A 72 9.32 -8.03 4.35
N PHE A 73 8.43 -7.40 5.12
CA PHE A 73 8.18 -5.97 5.04
C PHE A 73 9.38 -5.14 5.50
N MET A 74 9.98 -5.50 6.63
CA MET A 74 11.16 -4.81 7.17
C MET A 74 12.37 -4.97 6.23
N ASP A 75 12.54 -6.15 5.63
CA ASP A 75 13.57 -6.40 4.63
C ASP A 75 13.32 -5.53 3.38
N MET A 76 12.09 -5.46 2.87
CA MET A 76 11.72 -4.57 1.75
C MET A 76 11.90 -3.09 2.08
N PHE A 77 11.50 -2.64 3.28
CA PHE A 77 11.64 -1.25 3.72
C PHE A 77 13.11 -0.84 3.92
N LEU A 78 13.92 -1.74 4.46
CA LEU A 78 15.36 -1.50 4.62
C LEU A 78 16.10 -1.58 3.31
N ASP A 79 15.72 -2.52 2.44
CA ASP A 79 16.21 -2.55 1.08
C ASP A 79 15.84 -1.25 0.39
N TYR A 80 14.59 -0.76 0.43
CA TYR A 80 14.19 0.55 -0.10
C TYR A 80 15.04 1.69 0.48
N LYS A 81 15.30 1.72 1.80
CA LYS A 81 16.09 2.77 2.47
C LYS A 81 17.58 2.73 2.13
N GLU A 82 18.15 1.55 2.01
CA GLU A 82 19.52 1.35 1.52
C GLU A 82 19.59 1.62 0.01
N LYS A 83 18.48 1.33 -0.66
CA LYS A 83 18.19 1.60 -2.06
C LYS A 83 17.81 3.03 -2.36
N SER A 84 17.67 3.90 -1.36
CA SER A 84 17.24 5.27 -1.62
C SER A 84 18.39 6.24 -1.66
N GLY A 85 19.57 5.85 -1.20
CA GLY A 85 20.75 6.71 -1.08
C GLY A 85 20.57 7.88 -0.09
N THR A 86 19.40 8.01 0.53
CA THR A 86 19.00 9.13 1.39
C THR A 86 19.54 9.02 2.82
N ILE A 87 20.35 8.00 3.10
CA ILE A 87 20.88 7.69 4.43
C ILE A 87 22.26 7.04 4.36
N GLU A 88 23.12 7.41 5.31
CA GLU A 88 24.51 6.99 5.39
C GLU A 88 24.66 5.47 5.62
N PRO A 89 25.66 4.77 5.02
CA PRO A 89 25.85 3.32 5.18
C PRO A 89 26.05 2.85 6.64
N ALA A 90 26.56 3.73 7.51
CA ALA A 90 26.66 3.45 8.95
C ALA A 90 25.27 3.33 9.59
N THR A 91 24.30 4.13 9.13
CA THR A 91 22.91 4.16 9.59
C THR A 91 22.14 2.92 9.13
N VAL A 92 22.40 2.44 7.91
CA VAL A 92 21.81 1.17 7.40
C VAL A 92 22.24 -0.02 8.24
N ARG A 93 23.51 -0.07 8.66
CA ARG A 93 24.02 -1.14 9.54
C ARG A 93 23.34 -1.14 10.90
N GLY A 94 23.08 0.06 11.44
CA GLY A 94 22.28 0.27 12.65
C GLY A 94 20.83 -0.22 12.46
N TYR A 95 20.20 0.16 11.35
CA TYR A 95 18.84 -0.27 11.04
C TYR A 95 18.70 -1.77 10.80
N ARG A 96 19.68 -2.43 10.17
CA ARG A 96 19.69 -3.91 10.03
C ARG A 96 19.84 -4.59 11.38
N ALA A 97 20.58 -4.02 12.33
CA ALA A 97 20.66 -4.55 13.69
C ALA A 97 19.32 -4.40 14.44
N GLU A 98 18.67 -3.25 14.31
CA GLU A 98 17.36 -2.97 14.90
C GLU A 98 16.25 -3.83 14.26
N ALA A 99 16.27 -4.03 12.94
CA ALA A 99 15.34 -4.91 12.23
C ALA A 99 15.51 -6.37 12.61
N ARG A 100 16.75 -6.87 12.77
CA ARG A 100 16.95 -8.23 13.32
C ARG A 100 16.31 -8.40 14.69
N GLN A 101 16.32 -7.36 15.51
CA GLN A 101 15.69 -7.39 16.83
C GLN A 101 14.17 -7.36 16.75
N ILE A 102 13.59 -6.55 15.85
CA ILE A 102 12.14 -6.57 15.55
C ILE A 102 11.72 -7.95 15.05
N CYS A 103 12.43 -8.47 14.05
CA CYS A 103 12.11 -9.72 13.38
C CYS A 103 12.35 -10.95 14.25
N ARG A 104 13.07 -10.84 15.37
CA ARG A 104 13.20 -11.92 16.35
C ARG A 104 11.88 -12.28 17.01
N TRP A 105 10.99 -11.30 17.18
CA TRP A 105 9.77 -11.46 17.97
C TRP A 105 8.51 -11.25 17.14
N LEU A 106 8.54 -10.28 16.23
CA LEU A 106 7.41 -9.93 15.37
C LEU A 106 7.58 -10.47 13.95
N GLY A 107 8.73 -11.02 13.60
CA GLY A 107 9.10 -11.28 12.21
C GLY A 107 8.13 -12.20 11.46
N ASP A 108 7.53 -13.17 12.16
CA ASP A 108 6.65 -14.16 11.56
C ASP A 108 5.17 -13.75 11.64
N VAL A 109 4.88 -12.61 12.30
CA VAL A 109 3.55 -12.00 12.33
C VAL A 109 3.26 -11.44 10.94
N ARG A 110 2.06 -11.70 10.41
CA ARG A 110 1.61 -11.07 9.17
C ARG A 110 1.39 -9.59 9.39
N LEU A 111 1.76 -8.76 8.43
CA LEU A 111 1.68 -7.31 8.58
C LEU A 111 0.23 -6.84 8.86
N GLY A 112 -0.76 -7.49 8.24
CA GLY A 112 -2.18 -7.20 8.49
C GLY A 112 -2.74 -7.75 9.79
N ASP A 113 -2.03 -8.68 10.44
CA ASP A 113 -2.38 -9.22 11.75
C ASP A 113 -1.60 -8.53 12.88
N LEU A 114 -0.64 -7.65 12.55
CA LEU A 114 0.20 -6.95 13.53
C LEU A 114 -0.64 -6.00 14.39
N SER A 115 -0.82 -6.38 15.66
CA SER A 115 -1.64 -5.65 16.62
C SER A 115 -0.80 -4.94 17.70
N ILE A 116 -1.39 -3.93 18.35
CA ILE A 116 -0.79 -3.25 19.51
C ILE A 116 -0.46 -4.24 20.63
N LEU A 117 -1.27 -5.29 20.81
CA LEU A 117 -1.03 -6.33 21.82
C LEU A 117 0.24 -7.13 21.53
N GLN A 118 0.50 -7.47 20.27
CA GLN A 118 1.74 -8.15 19.89
C GLN A 118 2.96 -7.25 20.02
N VAL A 119 2.84 -5.96 19.67
CA VAL A 119 3.92 -4.98 19.84
C VAL A 119 4.24 -4.75 21.33
N ASN A 120 3.22 -4.62 22.18
CA ASN A 120 3.39 -4.49 23.63
C ASN A 120 3.93 -5.79 24.26
N GLY A 121 3.48 -6.95 23.78
CA GLY A 121 3.98 -8.26 24.20
C GLY A 121 5.47 -8.41 23.91
N TRP A 122 5.91 -8.02 22.71
CA TRP A 122 7.34 -7.96 22.38
C TRP A 122 8.15 -7.07 23.33
N MET A 123 7.65 -5.88 23.67
CA MET A 123 8.33 -4.99 24.62
C MET A 123 8.44 -5.62 26.02
N HIS A 124 7.41 -6.36 26.45
CA HIS A 124 7.43 -7.13 27.70
C HIS A 124 8.44 -8.29 27.64
N ASP A 125 8.43 -9.09 26.57
CA ASP A 125 9.32 -10.25 26.39
C ASP A 125 10.80 -9.83 26.31
N MET A 126 11.08 -8.64 25.79
CA MET A 126 12.43 -8.07 25.85
C MET A 126 12.89 -7.76 27.28
N ALA A 127 12.00 -7.25 28.12
CA ALA A 127 12.32 -7.00 29.53
C ALA A 127 12.60 -8.32 30.27
N GLU A 128 11.80 -9.37 30.01
CA GLU A 128 12.04 -10.71 30.57
C GLU A 128 13.34 -11.35 30.07
N ALA A 129 13.72 -11.11 28.81
CA ALA A 129 14.99 -11.55 28.25
C ALA A 129 16.22 -10.74 28.77
N GLY A 130 16.02 -9.85 29.74
CA GLY A 130 17.09 -9.11 30.41
C GLY A 130 17.58 -7.86 29.68
N TYR A 131 16.85 -7.39 28.67
CA TYR A 131 17.19 -6.13 27.99
C TYR A 131 16.75 -4.92 28.82
N ALA A 132 17.54 -3.85 28.78
CA ALA A 132 17.16 -2.60 29.42
C ALA A 132 15.95 -1.97 28.70
N PRO A 133 15.03 -1.29 29.41
CA PRO A 133 13.88 -0.59 28.80
C PRO A 133 14.22 0.55 27.83
N LYS A 134 15.49 0.86 27.61
CA LYS A 134 15.94 1.79 26.56
C LYS A 134 16.40 1.08 25.29
N SER A 135 16.53 -0.24 25.32
CA SER A 135 17.03 -1.09 24.23
C SER A 135 15.96 -1.42 23.19
N ASP A 136 14.68 -1.23 23.51
CA ASP A 136 13.52 -1.38 22.61
C ASP A 136 13.20 -0.08 21.84
N ALA A 137 13.55 1.08 22.41
CA ALA A 137 13.15 2.39 21.88
C ALA A 137 13.67 2.70 20.46
N LYS A 138 14.82 2.13 20.07
CA LYS A 138 15.37 2.28 18.71
C LYS A 138 14.67 1.34 17.71
N PRO A 139 14.62 0.01 17.94
CA PRO A 139 13.77 -0.91 17.18
C PRO A 139 12.32 -0.42 17.01
N PHE A 140 11.68 0.04 18.08
CA PHE A 140 10.30 0.54 18.02
C PHE A 140 10.16 1.78 17.13
N ARG A 141 11.12 2.70 17.16
CA ARG A 141 11.16 3.87 16.27
C ARG A 141 11.30 3.47 14.81
N LEU A 142 12.15 2.49 14.50
CA LEU A 142 12.33 1.98 13.15
C LEU A 142 11.08 1.26 12.65
N LEU A 143 10.44 0.42 13.47
CA LEU A 143 9.16 -0.22 13.15
C LEU A 143 8.07 0.82 12.87
N LYS A 144 7.95 1.83 13.73
CA LYS A 144 7.02 2.95 13.53
C LYS A 144 7.28 3.70 12.21
N GLN A 145 8.54 3.89 11.84
CA GLN A 145 8.91 4.53 10.57
C GLN A 145 8.53 3.65 9.38
N ALA A 146 8.75 2.33 9.46
CA ALA A 146 8.37 1.37 8.43
C ALA A 146 6.85 1.35 8.25
N LEU A 147 6.08 1.23 9.34
CA LEU A 147 4.61 1.21 9.28
C LEU A 147 4.04 2.51 8.71
N LYS A 148 4.62 3.67 9.03
CA LYS A 148 4.24 4.94 8.42
C LYS A 148 4.47 4.96 6.91
N TYR A 149 5.55 4.36 6.42
CA TYR A 149 5.79 4.22 4.98
C TYR A 149 4.72 3.34 4.32
N ALA A 150 4.29 2.24 4.95
CA ALA A 150 3.18 1.42 4.45
C ALA A 150 1.82 2.14 4.49
N MET A 151 1.65 3.14 5.35
CA MET A 151 0.42 3.93 5.46
C MET A 151 0.39 5.17 4.55
N ALA A 152 1.55 5.69 4.14
CA ALA A 152 1.67 6.94 3.37
C ALA A 152 1.32 6.81 1.88
N ILE A 153 0.99 5.60 1.40
CA ILE A 153 0.53 5.35 0.04
C ILE A 153 -0.66 4.40 0.16
N ASP A 154 -1.89 4.92 0.20
CA ASP A 154 -3.07 4.07 0.07
C ASP A 154 -3.26 3.74 -1.41
N ILE A 155 -2.54 2.72 -1.89
CA ILE A 155 -2.59 2.28 -3.28
C ILE A 155 -4.01 1.84 -3.60
N LEU A 156 -4.63 2.54 -4.54
CA LEU A 156 -5.96 2.26 -5.06
C LEU A 156 -5.88 1.25 -6.22
N GLU A 157 -4.89 1.41 -7.10
CA GLU A 157 -4.68 0.58 -8.28
C GLU A 157 -3.17 0.44 -8.59
N ASP A 158 -2.77 -0.72 -9.10
CA ASP A 158 -1.42 -1.02 -9.59
C ASP A 158 -1.42 -1.37 -11.09
N GLY A 159 -0.44 -0.88 -11.85
CA GLY A 159 -0.27 -1.18 -13.27
C GLY A 159 -1.48 -0.80 -14.15
N TRP A 160 -2.18 0.29 -13.82
CA TRP A 160 -3.42 0.68 -14.48
C TRP A 160 -3.16 1.22 -15.90
N CYS A 161 -3.97 0.81 -16.87
CA CYS A 161 -3.77 1.16 -18.27
C CYS A 161 -5.05 1.71 -18.92
N HIS A 162 -4.88 2.67 -19.83
CA HIS A 162 -5.96 3.14 -20.67
C HIS A 162 -5.46 3.52 -22.07
N GLY A 163 -6.02 2.87 -23.09
CA GLY A 163 -5.55 3.01 -24.46
C GLY A 163 -4.12 2.47 -24.62
N LYS A 164 -3.18 3.36 -24.96
CA LYS A 164 -1.75 3.04 -25.16
C LYS A 164 -0.87 3.46 -23.98
N ASP A 165 -1.44 4.14 -22.98
CA ASP A 165 -0.73 4.69 -21.85
C ASP A 165 -0.97 3.80 -20.62
N ALA A 166 -0.01 3.80 -19.69
CA ALA A 166 -0.07 3.08 -18.44
C ALA A 166 0.52 3.91 -17.31
N ILE A 167 0.13 3.61 -16.09
CA ILE A 167 0.67 4.20 -14.86
C ILE A 167 0.98 3.07 -13.87
N ASP A 168 2.10 3.18 -13.14
CA ASP A 168 2.53 2.12 -12.25
C ASP A 168 1.68 2.06 -10.98
N PHE A 169 1.35 3.20 -10.38
CA PHE A 169 0.45 3.24 -9.23
C PHE A 169 -0.52 4.42 -9.30
N ILE A 170 -1.73 4.18 -8.79
CA ILE A 170 -2.68 5.23 -8.41
C ILE A 170 -2.94 5.06 -6.93
N ALA A 171 -2.74 6.12 -6.15
CA ALA A 171 -2.88 6.09 -4.71
C ALA A 171 -3.59 7.34 -4.20
N THR A 172 -4.02 7.32 -2.93
CA THR A 172 -4.24 8.57 -2.20
C THR A 172 -3.09 8.84 -1.23
N ASP A 173 -2.71 10.11 -1.13
CA ASP A 173 -1.74 10.56 -0.13
C ASP A 173 -2.38 10.73 1.26
N GLU A 174 -1.62 11.32 2.19
CA GLU A 174 -2.07 11.53 3.57
C GLU A 174 -3.23 12.54 3.71
N ASP A 175 -3.43 13.42 2.73
CA ASP A 175 -4.51 14.41 2.68
C ASP A 175 -5.73 13.91 1.88
N GLY A 176 -5.64 12.71 1.29
CA GLY A 176 -6.68 12.11 0.46
C GLY A 176 -6.68 12.64 -0.98
N GLU A 177 -5.62 13.33 -1.40
CA GLU A 177 -5.44 13.75 -2.79
C GLU A 177 -5.03 12.57 -3.65
N LEU A 178 -5.42 12.60 -4.93
CA LEU A 178 -5.16 11.50 -5.84
C LEU A 178 -3.78 11.65 -6.47
N VAL A 179 -2.93 10.65 -6.28
CA VAL A 179 -1.56 10.64 -6.78
C VAL A 179 -1.39 9.55 -7.84
N PHE A 180 -0.91 9.95 -9.01
CA PHE A 180 -0.48 9.04 -10.08
C PHE A 180 1.03 8.94 -10.06
N VAL A 181 1.56 7.76 -9.80
CA VAL A 181 3.00 7.53 -9.64
C VAL A 181 3.51 6.74 -10.83
N SER A 182 4.46 7.32 -11.56
CA SER A 182 5.27 6.61 -12.54
C SER A 182 6.59 6.20 -11.91
N CYS A 183 7.03 4.97 -12.17
CA CYS A 183 8.26 4.42 -11.66
C CYS A 183 9.22 4.14 -12.81
N GLU A 184 10.40 4.72 -12.73
CA GLU A 184 11.48 4.46 -13.69
C GLU A 184 12.61 3.74 -12.97
N VAL A 185 13.11 2.64 -13.56
CA VAL A 185 14.15 1.83 -12.92
C VAL A 185 15.31 1.60 -13.89
N ASN A 186 16.49 2.09 -13.51
CA ASN A 186 17.74 1.79 -14.21
C ASN A 186 18.60 0.81 -13.41
N ALA A 187 19.31 -0.07 -14.13
CA ALA A 187 20.45 -0.79 -13.56
C ALA A 187 21.70 0.11 -13.60
N ASN A 188 22.63 -0.06 -12.66
CA ASN A 188 23.88 0.70 -12.64
C ASN A 188 24.88 0.27 -13.73
N THR A 189 24.56 0.64 -14.97
CA THR A 189 25.38 0.44 -16.19
C THR A 189 26.23 1.67 -16.53
N GLY A 190 26.18 2.72 -15.71
CA GLY A 190 26.86 4.00 -15.94
C GLY A 190 25.94 5.13 -16.43
N GLU A 191 24.66 4.85 -16.70
CA GLU A 191 23.67 5.85 -17.15
C GLU A 191 23.10 6.73 -16.01
N GLY A 192 23.34 6.36 -14.75
CA GLY A 192 22.86 7.12 -13.59
C GLY A 192 21.36 6.95 -13.33
N ILE A 193 20.81 7.79 -12.44
CA ILE A 193 19.37 7.81 -12.13
C ILE A 193 18.61 8.15 -13.43
N PRO A 194 17.49 7.46 -13.75
CA PRO A 194 16.68 7.77 -14.92
C PRO A 194 16.49 9.29 -15.10
N ASP A 195 16.69 9.77 -16.31
CA ASP A 195 16.53 11.19 -16.62
C ASP A 195 15.07 11.45 -16.97
N GLU A 196 14.33 11.92 -15.97
CA GLU A 196 12.87 11.97 -15.99
C GLU A 196 12.36 13.01 -16.98
N HIS A 197 11.68 12.55 -18.02
CA HIS A 197 10.98 13.40 -18.98
C HIS A 197 9.49 13.04 -18.95
N PRO A 198 8.74 13.47 -17.93
CA PRO A 198 7.33 13.14 -17.82
C PRO A 198 6.56 13.54 -19.07
N ASP A 199 5.89 12.59 -19.71
CA ASP A 199 4.88 12.91 -20.72
C ASP A 199 3.65 13.46 -20.00
N ARG A 200 3.64 14.78 -19.81
CA ARG A 200 2.52 15.52 -19.23
C ARG A 200 1.18 15.10 -19.84
N ARG A 201 1.12 14.92 -21.16
CA ARG A 201 -0.14 14.57 -21.83
C ARG A 201 -0.56 13.13 -21.52
N ALA A 202 0.37 12.20 -21.34
CA ALA A 202 0.06 10.83 -20.94
C ALA A 202 -0.51 10.79 -19.52
N PHE A 203 0.16 11.46 -18.59
CA PHE A 203 -0.32 11.63 -17.22
C PHE A 203 -1.72 12.26 -17.15
N GLU A 204 -1.94 13.36 -17.85
CA GLU A 204 -3.27 14.01 -17.92
C GLU A 204 -4.33 13.09 -18.51
N ARG A 205 -4.02 12.32 -19.57
CA ARG A 205 -4.95 11.32 -20.14
C ARG A 205 -5.29 10.23 -19.13
N MET A 206 -4.31 9.74 -18.38
CA MET A 206 -4.53 8.72 -17.33
C MET A 206 -5.42 9.26 -16.21
N ALA A 207 -5.14 10.47 -15.73
CA ALA A 207 -5.95 11.10 -14.70
C ALA A 207 -7.40 11.32 -15.16
N VAL A 208 -7.61 11.88 -16.36
CA VAL A 208 -8.95 12.09 -16.91
C VAL A 208 -9.68 10.77 -17.08
N ALA A 209 -9.02 9.75 -17.65
CA ALA A 209 -9.63 8.45 -17.86
C ALA A 209 -10.04 7.81 -16.53
N TYR A 210 -9.12 7.76 -15.55
CA TYR A 210 -9.38 7.18 -14.24
C TYR A 210 -10.49 7.92 -13.49
N LEU A 211 -10.47 9.26 -13.46
CA LEU A 211 -11.51 10.05 -12.83
C LEU A 211 -12.87 9.84 -13.51
N SER A 212 -12.92 9.76 -14.85
CA SER A 212 -14.16 9.54 -15.61
C SER A 212 -14.78 8.17 -15.39
N GLU A 213 -13.95 7.17 -15.05
CA GLU A 213 -14.38 5.81 -14.77
C GLU A 213 -14.65 5.55 -13.28
N SER A 214 -14.15 6.42 -12.41
CA SER A 214 -14.35 6.39 -10.96
C SER A 214 -15.62 7.12 -10.53
N ASP A 215 -16.16 6.78 -9.36
CA ASP A 215 -17.22 7.55 -8.70
C ASP A 215 -16.65 8.59 -7.70
N MET A 216 -15.40 9.01 -7.89
CA MET A 216 -14.77 9.99 -7.00
C MET A 216 -15.29 11.40 -7.30
N GLU A 217 -15.41 12.21 -6.25
CA GLU A 217 -15.66 13.64 -6.41
C GLU A 217 -14.43 14.33 -7.01
N SER A 218 -14.61 15.55 -7.54
CA SER A 218 -13.50 16.35 -8.04
C SER A 218 -12.46 16.53 -6.94
N THR A 219 -11.24 16.05 -7.17
CA THR A 219 -10.13 16.09 -6.22
C THR A 219 -8.90 16.70 -6.88
N VAL A 220 -7.95 17.12 -6.06
CA VAL A 220 -6.62 17.54 -6.52
C VAL A 220 -5.88 16.31 -7.03
N VAL A 221 -5.19 16.48 -8.15
CA VAL A 221 -4.40 15.41 -8.76
C VAL A 221 -2.93 15.81 -8.76
N CYS A 222 -2.10 14.94 -8.20
CA CYS A 222 -0.66 15.04 -8.20
C CYS A 222 -0.06 13.94 -9.09
N PHE A 223 1.06 14.27 -9.73
CA PHE A 223 1.78 13.37 -10.63
C PHE A 223 3.20 13.20 -10.12
N ASP A 224 3.47 12.03 -9.58
CA ASP A 224 4.75 11.72 -8.98
C ASP A 224 5.59 10.86 -9.92
N ILE A 225 6.90 11.08 -9.86
CA ILE A 225 7.86 10.20 -10.50
C ILE A 225 8.80 9.66 -9.43
N VAL A 226 8.92 8.34 -9.39
CA VAL A 226 9.85 7.63 -8.52
C VAL A 226 10.90 6.97 -9.40
N SER A 227 12.09 7.56 -9.41
CA SER A 227 13.24 7.01 -10.12
C SER A 227 14.08 6.17 -9.19
N VAL A 228 14.42 4.97 -9.63
CA VAL A 228 15.24 4.00 -8.91
C VAL A 228 16.46 3.65 -9.75
N LEU A 229 17.66 3.93 -9.23
CA LEU A 229 18.90 3.42 -9.81
C LEU A 229 19.44 2.28 -8.98
N ILE A 230 19.36 1.04 -9.45
CA ILE A 230 19.89 -0.14 -8.75
C ILE A 230 21.42 -0.10 -8.78
N VAL A 231 22.06 0.26 -7.67
CA VAL A 231 23.53 0.33 -7.52
C VAL A 231 24.16 -0.96 -6.98
N GLY A 232 23.35 -1.96 -6.64
CA GLY A 232 23.78 -3.31 -6.25
C GLY A 232 22.60 -4.22 -5.84
N GLU A 233 22.87 -5.47 -5.48
CA GLU A 233 21.83 -6.49 -5.20
C GLU A 233 20.80 -6.05 -4.12
N SER A 234 21.25 -5.36 -3.08
CA SER A 234 20.40 -4.79 -2.01
C SER A 234 20.50 -3.27 -1.89
N ARG A 235 21.00 -2.58 -2.94
CA ARG A 235 21.26 -1.13 -2.92
C ARG A 235 20.86 -0.46 -4.23
N ALA A 236 20.43 0.76 -4.13
CA ALA A 236 19.90 1.62 -5.18
C ALA A 236 20.03 3.08 -4.71
N LEU A 237 19.73 4.01 -5.60
CA LEU A 237 19.37 5.39 -5.25
C LEU A 237 17.91 5.57 -5.62
N LEU A 238 17.12 6.21 -4.75
CA LEU A 238 15.75 6.59 -5.03
C LEU A 238 15.69 8.10 -5.05
N ARG A 239 15.08 8.60 -6.11
CA ARG A 239 14.70 9.99 -6.24
C ARG A 239 13.19 10.02 -6.44
N HIS A 240 12.53 10.82 -5.63
CA HIS A 240 11.09 11.03 -5.72
C HIS A 240 10.85 12.48 -6.07
N HIS A 241 10.30 12.72 -7.24
CA HIS A 241 9.82 14.03 -7.64
C HIS A 241 8.32 14.09 -7.39
N VAL A 242 7.97 14.79 -6.31
CA VAL A 242 6.58 15.05 -5.94
C VAL A 242 6.00 16.10 -6.88
N ASN A 243 4.83 15.82 -7.44
CA ASN A 243 4.12 16.72 -8.36
C ASN A 243 5.01 17.20 -9.53
N ALA A 244 5.67 16.25 -10.19
CA ALA A 244 6.66 16.42 -11.24
C ALA A 244 6.17 17.21 -12.48
N LEU A 245 4.87 17.44 -12.63
CA LEU A 245 4.32 18.26 -13.71
C LEU A 245 4.26 19.76 -13.38
N ASN A 246 4.40 20.16 -12.12
CA ASN A 246 4.43 21.57 -11.78
C ASN A 246 5.83 22.14 -12.09
N PRO A 247 5.97 23.26 -12.84
CA PRO A 247 7.27 23.90 -12.96
C PRO A 247 7.69 24.33 -11.55
N LEU A 248 8.85 23.84 -11.10
CA LEU A 248 9.48 24.23 -9.84
C LEU A 248 9.42 25.76 -9.74
N GLY A 249 8.69 26.25 -8.73
CA GLY A 249 8.76 27.64 -8.30
C GLY A 249 10.04 27.89 -7.51
#